data_AF-A0A0G0W8C8-F1
#
_entry.id   AF-A0A0G0W8C8-F1
#
_cell.length_a   1.000
_cell.length_b   1.000
_cell.length_c   1.000
_cell.angle_alpha   90.00
_cell.angle_beta   90.00
_cell.angle_gamma   90.00
#
_symmetry.space_group_name_H-M   'P 1'
#
loop_
_entity.id
_entity.type
_entity.pdbx_description
1 polymer ?
#
loop_
_entity_poly.entity_id
_entity_poly.type
_entity_poly.pdbx_seq_one_letter_code
_entity_poly.pdbx_strand_id
1 'polypeptide(L)' 'MKTKTLKDFKSKTESELVSLLPELKKKLQEFSFGLKLGKLQNVSQISKTRRDIARIKMILSSEYGKKS' A
#
# COMPACT_ATOMS: atom_id res chain seq x y z
N MET A 1 0.53 -3.46 16.68
CA MET A 1 1.52 -2.80 15.79
C MET A 1 0.84 -1.74 14.94
N LYS A 2 1.40 -0.53 14.92
CA LYS A 2 0.82 0.72 14.37
C LYS A 2 0.40 0.56 12.89
N THR A 3 -0.86 0.84 12.58
CA THR A 3 -1.36 0.94 11.21
C THR A 3 -0.88 2.26 10.60
N LYS A 4 -0.20 2.20 9.44
CA LYS A 4 0.11 3.43 8.67
C LYS A 4 -1.20 4.15 8.35
N THR A 5 -1.36 5.33 8.93
CA THR A 5 -2.54 6.16 8.81
C THR A 5 -2.49 6.99 7.53
N LEU A 6 -3.65 7.46 7.05
CA LEU A 6 -3.73 8.35 5.88
C LEU A 6 -2.78 9.55 5.98
N LYS A 7 -2.57 10.07 7.19
CA LYS A 7 -1.65 11.17 7.48
C LYS A 7 -0.18 10.86 7.14
N ASP A 8 0.26 9.61 7.35
CA ASP A 8 1.64 9.19 7.06
C ASP A 8 1.95 9.14 5.55
N PHE A 9 0.91 8.98 4.72
CA PHE A 9 1.04 9.02 3.27
C PHE A 9 0.87 10.42 2.72
N LYS A 10 0.07 11.28 3.34
CA LYS A 10 -0.06 12.69 2.95
C LYS A 10 1.21 13.52 3.19
N SER A 11 2.04 13.14 4.16
CA SER A 11 3.35 13.78 4.41
C SER A 11 4.44 13.39 3.41
N LYS A 12 4.17 12.43 2.51
CA LYS A 12 5.08 12.03 1.44
C LYS A 12 4.79 12.80 0.16
N THR A 13 5.82 13.02 -0.65
CA THR A 13 5.68 13.65 -1.97
C THR A 13 5.06 12.68 -2.97
N GLU A 14 4.48 13.22 -4.04
CA GLU A 14 3.90 12.43 -5.15
C GLU A 14 4.85 11.35 -5.65
N SER A 15 6.10 11.73 -5.92
CA SER A 15 7.13 10.84 -6.44
C SER A 15 7.44 9.68 -5.48
N GLU A 16 7.46 9.95 -4.17
CA GLU A 16 7.61 8.89 -3.17
C GLU A 16 6.40 7.95 -3.14
N LEU A 17 5.19 8.50 -3.25
CA LEU A 17 3.95 7.70 -3.28
C LEU A 17 3.88 6.79 -4.50
N VAL A 18 4.28 7.31 -5.66
CA VAL A 18 4.38 6.54 -6.91
C VAL A 18 5.45 5.46 -6.79
N SER A 19 6.60 5.77 -6.19
CA SER A 19 7.69 4.81 -5.98
C SER A 19 7.35 3.72 -4.95
N LEU A 20 6.48 4.01 -3.98
CA LEU A 20 6.02 3.03 -2.99
C LEU A 20 5.02 2.01 -3.55
N LEU A 21 4.29 2.33 -4.63
CA LEU A 21 3.34 1.42 -5.25
C LEU A 21 3.96 0.10 -5.73
N PRO A 22 5.06 0.09 -6.52
CA PRO A 22 5.69 -1.15 -6.95
C PRO A 22 6.26 -1.94 -5.77
N GLU A 23 6.81 -1.28 -4.74
CA GLU A 23 7.31 -1.97 -3.53
C GLU A 23 6.18 -2.70 -2.77
N LEU A 24 5.06 -2.03 -2.56
CA LEU A 24 3.90 -2.61 -1.88
C LEU A 24 3.27 -3.75 -2.70
N LYS A 25 3.27 -3.65 -4.03
CA LYS A 25 2.85 -4.75 -4.91
C LYS A 25 3.78 -5.95 -4.80
N LYS A 26 5.10 -5.72 -4.77
CA LYS A 26 6.09 -6.80 -4.62
C LYS A 26 5.92 -7.52 -3.28
N LYS A 27 5.78 -6.76 -2.18
CA LYS A 27 5.42 -7.32 -0.85
C LYS A 27 4.12 -8.10 -0.86
N LEU A 28 3.10 -7.61 -1.58
CA LEU A 28 1.83 -8.32 -1.70
C LEU A 28 2.00 -9.65 -2.43
N GLN A 29 2.83 -9.70 -3.47
CA GLN A 29 3.17 -10.96 -4.15
C GLN A 29 3.90 -11.91 -3.22
N GLU A 30 4.94 -11.45 -2.52
CA GLU A 30 5.67 -12.26 -1.52
C GLU A 30 4.73 -12.83 -0.45
N PHE A 31 3.80 -12.03 0.07
CA PHE A 31 2.80 -12.52 1.00
C PHE A 31 1.81 -13.51 0.36
N SER A 32 1.42 -13.31 -0.90
CA SER A 32 0.55 -14.24 -1.62
C SER A 32 1.25 -15.59 -1.86
N PHE A 33 2.54 -15.57 -2.21
CA PHE A 33 3.37 -16.77 -2.33
C PHE A 33 3.52 -17.48 -0.99
N GLY A 34 3.84 -16.76 0.09
CA GLY A 34 3.93 -17.32 1.43
C GLY A 34 2.60 -17.90 1.93
N LEU A 35 1.47 -17.28 1.56
CA LEU A 35 0.12 -17.77 1.86
C LEU A 35 -0.13 -19.10 1.15
N LYS A 36 0.18 -19.17 -0.15
CA LYS A 36 0.05 -20.41 -0.95
C LYS A 36 0.93 -21.54 -0.42
N LEU A 37 2.11 -21.22 0.12
CA LEU A 37 3.00 -22.19 0.77
C LEU A 37 2.52 -22.63 2.16
N GLY A 38 1.43 -22.07 2.70
CA GLY A 38 0.91 -22.40 4.03
C GLY A 38 1.78 -21.94 5.19
N LYS A 39 2.84 -21.15 4.94
CA LYS A 39 3.78 -20.64 5.95
C LYS A 39 3.40 -19.25 6.47
N LEU A 40 2.33 -18.64 5.98
CA LEU A 40 1.99 -17.28 6.31
C LEU A 40 1.18 -17.19 7.60
N GLN A 41 1.85 -16.83 8.70
CA GLN A 41 1.21 -16.65 10.01
C GLN A 41 0.26 -15.45 10.07
N ASN A 42 0.40 -14.48 9.16
CA ASN A 42 -0.24 -13.17 9.28
C ASN A 42 -0.95 -12.71 8.01
N VAL A 43 -2.06 -13.40 7.68
CA VAL A 43 -2.98 -13.04 6.57
C VAL A 43 -3.48 -11.59 6.68
N SER A 44 -3.57 -11.06 7.91
CA SER A 44 -3.96 -9.67 8.16
C SER A 44 -3.05 -8.65 7.45
N GLN A 45 -1.78 -8.98 7.23
CA GLN A 45 -0.82 -8.08 6.56
C GLN A 45 -1.18 -7.89 5.08
N ILE A 46 -1.66 -8.93 4.40
CA ILE A 46 -2.15 -8.84 3.01
C ILE A 46 -3.28 -7.80 2.92
N SER A 47 -4.23 -7.86 3.84
CA SER A 47 -5.35 -6.92 3.89
C SER A 47 -4.90 -5.48 4.19
N LYS A 48 -3.84 -5.30 4.97
CA LYS A 48 -3.26 -3.99 5.29
C LYS A 48 -2.53 -3.43 4.09
N THR A 49 -1.64 -4.21 3.46
CA THR A 49 -0.91 -3.82 2.25
C THR A 49 -1.87 -3.45 1.12
N ARG A 50 -2.96 -4.19 0.91
CA ARG A 50 -4.01 -3.81 -0.06
C ARG A 50 -4.67 -2.47 0.26
N ARG A 51 -5.00 -2.21 1.53
CA ARG A 51 -5.58 -0.94 1.98
C ARG A 51 -4.59 0.22 1.83
N ASP A 52 -3.31 -0.01 2.10
CA ASP A 52 -2.27 1.00 1.93
C ASP A 52 -2.12 1.39 0.45
N ILE A 53 -2.12 0.41 -0.47
CA ILE A 53 -2.14 0.67 -1.92
C ILE A 53 -3.37 1.50 -2.32
N ALA A 54 -4.55 1.15 -1.82
CA ALA A 54 -5.77 1.89 -2.12
C ALA A 54 -5.72 3.34 -1.60
N ARG A 55 -5.19 3.56 -0.39
CA ARG A 55 -5.00 4.92 0.16
C ARG A 55 -4.02 5.74 -0.67
N ILE A 56 -2.88 5.17 -1.06
CA ILE A 56 -1.90 5.86 -1.90
C ILE A 56 -2.56 6.27 -3.23
N LYS A 57 -3.27 5.35 -3.89
CA LYS A 57 -4.01 5.65 -5.12
C LYS A 57 -5.07 6.74 -4.92
N MET A 58 -5.80 6.71 -3.80
CA MET A 58 -6.78 7.74 -3.46
C MET A 58 -6.11 9.12 -3.27
N ILE A 59 -4.99 9.19 -2.56
CA ILE A 59 -4.24 10.44 -2.36
C ILE A 59 -3.73 10.97 -3.70
N LEU A 60 -3.12 10.10 -4.52
CA LEU A 60 -2.70 10.46 -5.87
C LEU A 60 -3.86 11.00 -6.70
N SER A 61 -5.01 10.33 -6.65
CA SER A 61 -6.22 10.78 -7.36
C SER A 61 -6.85 12.05 -6.80
N SER A 62 -6.74 12.30 -5.49
CA SER A 62 -7.41 13.42 -4.82
C SER A 62 -6.58 14.70 -4.77
N GLU A 63 -5.25 14.59 -4.66
CA GLU A 63 -4.33 15.72 -4.53
C GLU A 63 -3.66 16.06 -5.88
N TYR A 64 -3.39 15.04 -6.71
CA TYR A 64 -2.64 15.20 -7.98
C TYR A 64 -3.47 14.89 -9.23
N GLY A 65 -4.60 14.19 -9.07
CA GLY A 65 -5.60 14.05 -10.12
C GLY A 65 -6.25 15.40 -10.37
N LYS A 66 -5.83 16.07 -11.45
CA LYS A 66 -6.47 17.29 -11.97
C LYS A 66 -7.99 17.11 -11.93
N LYS A 67 -8.67 17.83 -11.03
CA LYS A 67 -10.06 18.21 -11.26
C LYS A 67 -10.04 19.12 -12.48
N SER A 68 -10.36 18.55 -13.63
CA SER A 68 -10.76 19.32 -14.80
C SER A 68 -12.09 20.03 -14.54
#